data_AF-A0A3M0XBL1-F1
#
_entry.id   AF-A0A3M0XBL1-F1
#
_cell.length_a   1.000
_cell.length_b   1.000
_cell.length_c   1.000
_cell.angle_alpha   90.00
_cell.angle_beta   90.00
_cell.angle_gamma   90.00
#
_symmetry.space_group_name_H-M   'P 1'
#
loop_
_entity.id
_entity.type
_entity.pdbx_description
1 polymer ?
#
loop_
_entity_poly.entity_id
_entity_poly.type
_entity_poly.pdbx_seq_one_letter_code
_entity_poly.pdbx_strand_id
1 'polypeptide(L)'
;PGLNANANYHLGAEYKNIARALNAGKGFANPFGIDTGPTAWMPPVYPALLALLIAVVGPYRGLIAAVVLLKNLLLVGTGLLIYYLAGLSSRRLRPSVAVSLYGAWLLVFFHWFFQWTHDVWLIMLLVETTLVGGLLLHKWPKRVQTLAWGGLGGTVFLTSPAAGLAWLALSWDLARSRKLWQRIGPAVAIALAFVAAWSIRNAVVLGKPMLIKSNLFFDLYQGSFACASGVYDAPFLSHHPVWTSAQNPDSEYRRLGEARFVELYKQRFLAALRERPDVMLKQVGKRLLAATVWYHRYDPMLEGRRPPIRSVAYALPFASLSFLILFDRRRTFACPVRRSAVLVYSTFLVPYVLVAFYIRYLLPLTPILVLFAFWAAD
;
A
#
# COMPACT_ATOMS: atom_id res chain seq x y z
N PRO A 1 -11.16 -22.78 -14.13
CA PRO A 1 -11.50 -22.32 -12.76
C PRO A 1 -11.11 -23.38 -11.72
N GLY A 2 -10.05 -23.15 -10.96
CA GLY A 2 -9.53 -24.12 -9.99
C GLY A 2 -8.36 -23.54 -9.21
N LEU A 3 -7.97 -24.21 -8.13
CA LEU A 3 -6.88 -23.83 -7.21
C LEU A 3 -5.53 -23.53 -7.90
N ASN A 4 -5.31 -24.05 -9.11
CA ASN A 4 -4.10 -23.88 -9.93
C ASN A 4 -4.29 -23.02 -11.19
N ALA A 5 -5.41 -22.29 -11.31
CA ALA A 5 -5.58 -21.38 -12.43
C ALA A 5 -4.55 -20.25 -12.35
N ASN A 6 -3.74 -20.09 -13.41
CA ASN A 6 -2.87 -18.93 -13.54
C ASN A 6 -3.76 -17.69 -13.64
N ALA A 7 -3.67 -16.74 -12.71
CA ALA A 7 -4.49 -15.52 -12.72
C ALA A 7 -3.69 -14.27 -13.13
N ASN A 8 -2.46 -14.45 -13.63
CA ASN A 8 -1.56 -13.35 -14.02
C ASN A 8 -2.04 -12.54 -15.25
N TYR A 9 -3.26 -12.75 -15.72
CA TYR A 9 -3.89 -12.00 -16.81
C TYR A 9 -4.37 -10.59 -16.35
N HIS A 10 -4.59 -10.38 -15.05
CA HIS A 10 -5.07 -9.10 -14.50
C HIS A 10 -3.92 -8.19 -14.06
N LEU A 11 -3.19 -7.61 -15.03
CA LEU A 11 -2.14 -6.65 -14.72
C LEU A 11 -2.70 -5.28 -14.33
N GLY A 12 -2.41 -4.86 -13.10
CA GLY A 12 -2.45 -3.48 -12.63
C GLY A 12 -3.79 -2.72 -12.67
N ALA A 13 -4.89 -3.30 -13.17
CA ALA A 13 -6.18 -2.63 -13.36
C ALA A 13 -6.03 -1.17 -13.89
N GLU A 14 -6.35 -0.16 -13.09
CA GLU A 14 -6.25 1.26 -13.47
C GLU A 14 -4.82 1.69 -13.80
N TYR A 15 -3.82 1.18 -13.07
CA TYR A 15 -2.42 1.51 -13.30
C TYR A 15 -1.98 1.16 -14.72
N LYS A 16 -2.42 0.00 -15.23
CA LYS A 16 -2.14 -0.44 -16.60
C LYS A 16 -2.80 0.47 -17.63
N ASN A 17 -4.04 0.89 -17.39
CA ASN A 17 -4.77 1.72 -18.33
C ASN A 17 -4.13 3.12 -18.46
N ILE A 18 -3.74 3.71 -17.33
CA ILE A 18 -3.01 4.98 -17.32
C ILE A 18 -1.64 4.84 -18.02
N ALA A 19 -0.92 3.75 -17.76
CA ALA A 19 0.36 3.48 -18.42
C ALA A 19 0.24 3.34 -19.95
N ARG A 20 -0.87 2.77 -20.44
CA ARG A 20 -1.19 2.72 -21.88
C ARG A 20 -1.50 4.11 -22.44
N ALA A 21 -2.26 4.92 -21.70
CA ALA A 21 -2.56 6.30 -22.10
C ALA A 21 -1.28 7.15 -22.22
N LEU A 22 -0.34 6.99 -21.27
CA LEU A 22 0.98 7.64 -21.32
C LEU A 22 1.76 7.26 -22.57
N ASN A 23 1.89 5.97 -22.89
CA ASN A 23 2.59 5.51 -24.11
C ASN A 23 1.89 5.95 -25.41
N ALA A 24 0.57 6.10 -25.38
CA ALA A 24 -0.21 6.57 -26.52
C ALA A 24 -0.18 8.11 -26.70
N GLY A 25 0.62 8.83 -25.91
CA GLY A 25 0.71 10.30 -25.99
C GLY A 25 -0.50 11.05 -25.43
N LYS A 26 -1.44 10.37 -24.77
CA LYS A 26 -2.64 10.99 -24.16
C LYS A 26 -2.36 11.62 -22.80
N GLY A 27 -1.13 11.50 -22.30
CA GLY A 27 -0.77 11.93 -20.95
C GLY A 27 -1.34 11.02 -19.85
N PHE A 28 -1.34 11.51 -18.61
CA PHE A 28 -1.84 10.77 -17.45
C PHE A 28 -3.37 10.85 -17.40
N ALA A 29 -4.02 9.86 -18.04
CA ALA A 29 -5.44 9.87 -18.39
C ALA A 29 -6.06 8.46 -18.36
N ASN A 30 -7.38 8.40 -18.50
CA ASN A 30 -8.14 7.18 -18.87
C ASN A 30 -7.95 5.99 -17.92
N PRO A 31 -8.22 6.14 -16.61
CA PRO A 31 -7.94 5.11 -15.61
C PRO A 31 -8.75 3.82 -15.82
N PHE A 32 -9.89 3.90 -16.51
CA PHE A 32 -10.77 2.74 -16.73
C PHE A 32 -10.71 2.16 -18.15
N GLY A 33 -9.65 2.49 -18.91
CA GLY A 33 -9.41 1.90 -20.23
C GLY A 33 -10.32 2.46 -21.33
N ILE A 34 -10.99 3.57 -21.05
CA ILE A 34 -11.93 4.29 -21.91
C ILE A 34 -11.55 5.77 -21.92
N ASP A 35 -11.91 6.49 -22.99
CA ASP A 35 -11.58 7.91 -23.09
C ASP A 35 -12.47 8.74 -22.14
N THR A 36 -11.90 9.09 -21.00
CA THR A 36 -12.52 9.85 -19.90
C THR A 36 -11.70 11.11 -19.56
N GLY A 37 -10.60 11.33 -20.29
CA GLY A 37 -9.72 12.48 -20.13
C GLY A 37 -8.69 12.30 -19.01
N PRO A 38 -8.05 13.41 -18.61
CA PRO A 38 -7.04 13.40 -17.56
C PRO A 38 -7.54 12.85 -16.22
N THR A 39 -6.65 12.26 -15.43
CA THR A 39 -6.99 11.63 -14.15
C THR A 39 -5.96 11.93 -13.07
N ALA A 40 -6.38 11.84 -11.80
CA ALA A 40 -5.54 11.71 -10.61
C ALA A 40 -6.02 10.54 -9.74
N TRP A 41 -6.74 9.57 -10.32
CA TRP A 41 -7.35 8.43 -9.62
C TRP A 41 -6.31 7.53 -8.95
N MET A 42 -5.13 7.40 -9.56
CA MET A 42 -3.99 6.64 -9.04
C MET A 42 -2.76 7.54 -8.86
N PRO A 43 -1.90 7.24 -7.86
CA PRO A 43 -0.60 7.91 -7.71
C PRO A 43 0.31 7.67 -8.93
N PRO A 44 1.21 8.61 -9.27
CA PRO A 44 1.88 8.62 -10.57
C PRO A 44 3.05 7.65 -10.75
N VAL A 45 3.70 7.21 -9.68
CA VAL A 45 4.95 6.44 -9.79
C VAL A 45 4.73 5.09 -10.46
N TYR A 46 3.71 4.34 -10.04
CA TYR A 46 3.49 3.00 -10.60
C TYR A 46 3.02 3.02 -12.06
N PRO A 47 2.05 3.88 -12.48
CA PRO A 47 1.73 4.04 -13.91
C PRO A 47 2.92 4.47 -14.75
N ALA A 48 3.77 5.38 -14.25
CA ALA A 48 4.97 5.82 -14.97
C ALA A 48 5.98 4.68 -15.14
N LEU A 49 6.21 3.87 -14.10
CA LEU A 49 7.04 2.67 -14.17
C LEU A 49 6.48 1.66 -15.18
N LEU A 50 5.19 1.38 -15.14
CA LEU A 50 4.55 0.49 -16.12
C LEU A 50 4.64 1.05 -17.55
N ALA A 51 4.53 2.38 -17.71
CA ALA A 51 4.66 3.02 -19.01
C ALA A 51 6.08 2.85 -19.58
N LEU A 52 7.11 3.06 -18.74
CA LEU A 52 8.51 2.81 -19.10
C LEU A 52 8.73 1.35 -19.48
N LEU A 53 8.19 0.40 -18.71
CA LEU A 53 8.29 -1.02 -19.04
C LEU A 53 7.65 -1.34 -20.39
N ILE A 54 6.46 -0.80 -20.68
CA ILE A 54 5.82 -0.98 -22.00
C ILE A 54 6.72 -0.46 -23.13
N ALA A 55 7.39 0.69 -22.94
CA ALA A 55 8.29 1.26 -23.94
C ALA A 55 9.52 0.38 -24.21
N VAL A 56 10.03 -0.33 -23.20
CA VAL A 56 11.24 -1.16 -23.29
C VAL A 56 10.93 -2.58 -23.78
N VAL A 57 9.96 -3.27 -23.17
CA VAL A 57 9.68 -4.70 -23.41
C VAL A 57 8.44 -4.96 -24.26
N GLY A 58 7.76 -3.90 -24.70
CA GLY A 58 6.53 -4.00 -25.48
C GLY A 58 5.29 -4.31 -24.66
N PRO A 59 4.12 -4.39 -25.33
CA PRO A 59 2.82 -4.44 -24.66
C PRO A 59 2.50 -5.82 -24.08
N TYR A 60 1.59 -5.81 -23.10
CA TYR A 60 0.91 -6.95 -22.46
C TYR A 60 1.81 -8.14 -22.02
N ARG A 61 2.27 -9.01 -22.93
CA ARG A 61 3.06 -10.20 -22.57
C ARG A 61 4.43 -9.83 -22.00
N GLY A 62 5.16 -8.94 -22.66
CA GLY A 62 6.45 -8.45 -22.17
C GLY A 62 6.32 -7.75 -20.81
N LEU A 63 5.32 -6.86 -20.70
CA LEU A 63 5.01 -6.16 -19.45
C LEU A 63 4.70 -7.12 -18.28
N ILE A 64 3.86 -8.14 -18.50
CA ILE A 64 3.54 -9.13 -17.46
C ILE A 64 4.81 -9.86 -17.03
N ALA A 65 5.61 -10.33 -17.99
CA ALA A 65 6.86 -11.03 -17.69
C ALA A 65 7.82 -10.16 -16.89
N ALA A 66 8.00 -8.89 -17.27
CA ALA A 66 8.85 -7.95 -16.55
C ALA A 66 8.36 -7.68 -15.11
N VAL A 67 7.06 -7.45 -14.92
CA VAL A 67 6.49 -7.23 -13.58
C VAL A 67 6.62 -8.48 -12.71
N VAL A 68 6.36 -9.67 -13.25
CA VAL A 68 6.52 -10.94 -12.52
C VAL A 68 7.98 -11.16 -12.15
N LEU A 69 8.92 -10.89 -13.06
CA LEU A 69 10.36 -10.99 -12.77
C LEU A 69 10.77 -10.03 -11.65
N LEU A 70 10.44 -8.74 -11.75
CA LEU A 70 10.75 -7.74 -10.73
C LEU A 70 10.13 -8.11 -9.37
N LYS A 71 8.89 -8.60 -9.37
CA LYS A 71 8.22 -9.09 -8.17
C LYS A 71 8.95 -10.26 -7.55
N ASN A 72 9.36 -11.27 -8.33
CA ASN A 72 10.07 -12.43 -7.80
C ASN A 72 11.46 -12.07 -7.25
N LEU A 73 12.19 -11.19 -7.95
CA LEU A 73 13.47 -10.66 -7.46
C LEU A 73 13.29 -9.91 -6.13
N LEU A 74 12.22 -9.11 -6.01
CA LEU A 74 11.88 -8.47 -4.75
C LEU A 74 11.59 -9.50 -3.66
N LEU A 75 10.75 -10.51 -3.91
CA LEU A 75 10.42 -11.51 -2.89
C LEU A 75 11.66 -12.24 -2.36
N VAL A 76 12.65 -12.50 -3.22
CA VAL A 76 13.96 -13.04 -2.81
C VAL A 76 14.71 -12.01 -1.96
N GLY A 77 14.80 -10.75 -2.42
CA GLY A 77 15.41 -9.65 -1.69
C GLY A 77 14.80 -9.43 -0.30
N THR A 78 13.48 -9.51 -0.17
CA THR A 78 12.74 -9.45 1.10
C THR A 78 13.18 -10.57 2.04
N GLY A 79 13.38 -11.80 1.54
CA GLY A 79 13.88 -12.92 2.34
C GLY A 79 15.29 -12.66 2.89
N LEU A 80 16.18 -12.13 2.05
CA LEU A 80 17.54 -11.71 2.46
C LEU A 80 17.50 -10.58 3.48
N LEU A 81 16.60 -9.61 3.29
CA LEU A 81 16.40 -8.51 4.22
C LEU A 81 15.90 -9.00 5.58
N ILE A 82 14.91 -9.90 5.60
CA ILE A 82 14.41 -10.52 6.83
C ILE A 82 15.54 -11.25 7.55
N TYR A 83 16.36 -12.02 6.84
CA TYR A 83 17.54 -12.68 7.40
C TYR A 83 18.50 -11.67 8.06
N TYR A 84 18.82 -10.59 7.35
CA TYR A 84 19.70 -9.53 7.84
C TYR A 84 19.12 -8.85 9.09
N LEU A 85 17.86 -8.41 9.05
CA LEU A 85 17.21 -7.72 10.16
C LEU A 85 17.02 -8.63 11.38
N ALA A 86 16.70 -9.92 11.17
CA ALA A 86 16.67 -10.92 12.23
C ALA A 86 18.07 -11.10 12.84
N GLY A 87 19.14 -11.16 12.02
CA GLY A 87 20.53 -11.19 12.52
C GLY A 87 20.89 -10.02 13.43
N LEU A 88 20.41 -8.81 13.10
CA LEU A 88 20.64 -7.61 13.92
C LEU A 88 19.83 -7.54 15.23
N SER A 89 18.78 -8.36 15.37
CA SER A 89 17.78 -8.21 16.42
C SER A 89 17.40 -9.49 17.17
N SER A 90 17.97 -10.62 16.76
CA SER A 90 17.82 -11.94 17.39
C SER A 90 18.67 -12.07 18.64
N ARG A 91 18.25 -12.95 19.54
CA ARG A 91 18.93 -13.22 20.82
C ARG A 91 19.23 -14.69 21.01
N ARG A 92 18.32 -15.56 20.58
CA ARG A 92 18.34 -17.02 20.83
C ARG A 92 18.14 -17.78 19.53
N LEU A 93 17.16 -17.37 18.73
CA LEU A 93 16.80 -18.04 17.49
C LEU A 93 17.74 -17.64 16.36
N ARG A 94 18.08 -18.61 15.52
CA ARG A 94 18.87 -18.36 14.31
C ARG A 94 18.03 -17.53 13.32
N PRO A 95 18.62 -16.57 12.59
CA PRO A 95 17.90 -15.78 11.59
C PRO A 95 17.23 -16.62 10.48
N SER A 96 17.70 -17.85 10.25
CA SER A 96 17.06 -18.79 9.33
C SER A 96 15.60 -19.12 9.71
N VAL A 97 15.26 -19.08 11.01
CA VAL A 97 13.87 -19.29 11.47
C VAL A 97 12.95 -18.20 10.93
N ALA A 98 13.40 -16.94 10.89
CA ALA A 98 12.62 -15.83 10.31
C ALA A 98 12.37 -16.04 8.80
N VAL A 99 13.37 -16.56 8.08
CA VAL A 99 13.23 -16.89 6.65
C VAL A 99 12.28 -18.06 6.44
N SER A 100 12.29 -19.07 7.31
CA SER A 100 11.32 -20.17 7.27
C SER A 100 9.88 -19.68 7.52
N LEU A 101 9.68 -18.78 8.49
CA LEU A 101 8.39 -18.13 8.72
C LEU A 101 7.92 -17.32 7.51
N TYR A 102 8.85 -16.62 6.84
CA TYR A 102 8.56 -15.91 5.58
C TYR A 102 8.17 -16.88 4.46
N GLY A 103 8.87 -17.99 4.29
CA GLY A 103 8.51 -19.02 3.31
C GLY A 103 7.11 -19.57 3.56
N ALA A 104 6.77 -19.88 4.82
CA ALA A 104 5.42 -20.31 5.21
C ALA A 104 4.37 -19.22 4.92
N TRP A 105 4.66 -17.96 5.21
CA TRP A 105 3.79 -16.82 4.89
C TRP A 105 3.50 -16.71 3.39
N LEU A 106 4.52 -16.82 2.55
CA LEU A 106 4.38 -16.81 1.09
C LEU A 106 3.50 -17.96 0.60
N LEU A 107 3.62 -19.16 1.18
CA LEU A 107 2.78 -20.30 0.82
C LEU A 107 1.32 -20.10 1.25
N VAL A 108 1.08 -19.58 2.45
CA VAL A 108 -0.28 -19.30 2.96
C VAL A 108 -1.02 -18.27 2.10
N PHE A 109 -0.30 -17.26 1.62
CA PHE A 109 -0.83 -16.19 0.76
C PHE A 109 -0.34 -16.30 -0.69
N PHE A 110 -0.11 -17.52 -1.17
CA PHE A 110 0.48 -17.80 -2.49
C PHE A 110 -0.19 -17.04 -3.63
N HIS A 111 -1.52 -17.00 -3.66
CA HIS A 111 -2.26 -16.33 -4.71
C HIS A 111 -1.90 -14.83 -4.80
N TRP A 112 -1.77 -14.15 -3.66
CA TRP A 112 -1.41 -12.74 -3.62
C TRP A 112 0.03 -12.47 -4.09
N PHE A 113 0.96 -13.35 -3.74
CA PHE A 113 2.37 -13.21 -4.07
C PHE A 113 2.75 -13.73 -5.47
N PHE A 114 2.02 -14.67 -6.04
CA PHE A 114 2.42 -15.32 -7.29
C PHE A 114 1.39 -15.26 -8.42
N GLN A 115 0.12 -14.94 -8.12
CA GLN A 115 -0.96 -14.92 -9.12
C GLN A 115 -1.52 -13.52 -9.38
N TRP A 116 -1.28 -12.57 -8.48
CA TRP A 116 -1.80 -11.21 -8.61
C TRP A 116 -0.70 -10.18 -8.90
N THR A 117 -0.79 -9.48 -10.03
CA THR A 117 0.25 -8.56 -10.55
C THR A 117 -0.07 -7.08 -10.30
N HIS A 118 -0.52 -6.78 -9.08
CA HIS A 118 -0.80 -5.40 -8.63
C HIS A 118 0.41 -4.74 -7.94
N ASP A 119 0.22 -3.52 -7.44
CA ASP A 119 1.22 -2.63 -6.81
C ASP A 119 1.88 -3.12 -5.51
N VAL A 120 1.41 -4.23 -4.92
CA VAL A 120 1.86 -4.73 -3.60
C VAL A 120 3.38 -4.83 -3.51
N TRP A 121 4.01 -5.36 -4.55
CA TRP A 121 5.47 -5.52 -4.60
C TRP A 121 6.18 -4.17 -4.57
N LEU A 122 5.73 -3.19 -5.35
CA LEU A 122 6.37 -1.87 -5.36
C LEU A 122 6.20 -1.15 -4.01
N ILE A 123 5.02 -1.22 -3.41
CA ILE A 123 4.79 -0.64 -2.08
C ILE A 123 5.64 -1.35 -1.03
N MET A 124 5.77 -2.68 -1.11
CA MET A 124 6.61 -3.47 -0.20
C MET A 124 8.09 -3.05 -0.32
N LEU A 125 8.62 -2.91 -1.54
CA LEU A 125 9.98 -2.41 -1.78
C LEU A 125 10.19 -1.02 -1.14
N LEU A 126 9.22 -0.13 -1.25
CA LEU A 126 9.30 1.21 -0.68
C LEU A 126 9.21 1.21 0.85
N VAL A 127 8.39 0.33 1.43
CA VAL A 127 8.33 0.11 2.89
C VAL A 127 9.67 -0.41 3.39
N GLU A 128 10.25 -1.41 2.72
CA GLU A 128 11.57 -1.98 3.04
C GLU A 128 12.68 -0.93 2.93
N THR A 129 12.70 -0.18 1.83
CA THR A 129 13.69 0.87 1.59
C THR A 129 13.55 2.01 2.60
N THR A 130 12.32 2.35 3.01
CA THR A 130 12.07 3.32 4.08
C THR A 130 12.61 2.81 5.42
N LEU A 131 12.31 1.57 5.77
CA LEU A 131 12.77 0.96 7.03
C LEU A 131 14.31 0.88 7.09
N VAL A 132 14.94 0.29 6.08
CA VAL A 132 16.40 0.12 6.00
C VAL A 132 17.10 1.46 5.84
N GLY A 133 16.57 2.32 4.96
CA GLY A 133 17.07 3.67 4.74
C GLY A 133 17.12 4.47 6.05
N GLY A 134 16.06 4.41 6.86
CA GLY A 134 16.04 5.08 8.17
C GLY A 134 17.07 4.52 9.15
N LEU A 135 17.28 3.19 9.16
CA LEU A 135 18.27 2.55 10.03
C LEU A 135 19.71 2.93 9.64
N LEU A 136 19.99 3.00 8.33
CA LEU A 136 21.32 3.22 7.77
C LEU A 136 21.62 4.69 7.47
N LEU A 137 20.64 5.60 7.54
CA LEU A 137 20.76 6.99 7.11
C LEU A 137 22.00 7.69 7.70
N HIS A 138 22.25 7.48 8.99
CA HIS A 138 23.37 8.06 9.72
C HIS A 138 24.75 7.73 9.14
N LYS A 139 24.90 6.64 8.38
CA LYS A 139 26.17 6.21 7.78
C LYS A 139 26.57 7.02 6.55
N TRP A 140 25.65 7.79 5.98
CA TRP A 140 25.87 8.54 4.73
C TRP A 140 26.37 9.96 5.00
N PRO A 141 26.99 10.64 4.03
CA PRO A 141 27.31 12.07 4.15
C PRO A 141 26.04 12.93 4.33
N LYS A 142 26.12 14.05 5.06
CA LYS A 142 24.95 14.89 5.39
C LYS A 142 24.11 15.29 4.17
N ARG A 143 24.75 15.71 3.08
CA ARG A 143 24.05 16.09 1.83
C ARG A 143 23.29 14.91 1.22
N VAL A 144 23.91 13.73 1.19
CA VAL A 144 23.29 12.51 0.66
C VAL A 144 22.12 12.08 1.55
N GLN A 145 22.24 12.19 2.87
CA GLN A 145 21.13 11.92 3.78
C GLN A 145 19.91 12.78 3.42
N THR A 146 20.10 14.08 3.28
CA THR A 146 19.00 15.00 2.95
C THR A 146 18.38 14.69 1.59
N LEU A 147 19.21 14.59 0.54
CA LEU A 147 18.74 14.42 -0.84
C LEU A 147 18.10 13.04 -1.05
N ALA A 148 18.78 11.96 -0.64
CA ALA A 148 18.27 10.61 -0.82
C ALA A 148 17.03 10.35 0.03
N TRP A 149 17.01 10.81 1.29
CA TRP A 149 15.85 10.63 2.16
C TRP A 149 14.65 11.45 1.69
N GLY A 150 14.87 12.70 1.25
CA GLY A 150 13.81 13.55 0.72
C GLY A 150 13.25 13.06 -0.62
N GLY A 151 14.13 12.64 -1.54
CA GLY A 151 13.72 12.02 -2.81
C GLY A 151 12.97 10.70 -2.61
N LEU A 152 13.43 9.87 -1.67
CA LEU A 152 12.69 8.68 -1.24
C LEU A 152 11.31 9.06 -0.70
N GLY A 153 11.22 10.02 0.22
CA GLY A 153 9.95 10.50 0.77
C GLY A 153 8.96 10.95 -0.30
N GLY A 154 9.41 11.79 -1.24
CA GLY A 154 8.60 12.24 -2.37
C GLY A 154 8.10 11.07 -3.23
N THR A 155 8.98 10.13 -3.55
CA THR A 155 8.64 8.92 -4.33
C THR A 155 7.64 8.02 -3.59
N VAL A 156 7.84 7.84 -2.28
CA VAL A 156 6.96 7.05 -1.41
C VAL A 156 5.56 7.66 -1.37
N PHE A 157 5.45 8.98 -1.13
CA PHE A 157 4.17 9.69 -1.18
C PHE A 157 3.49 9.53 -2.54
N LEU A 158 4.22 9.75 -3.63
CA LEU A 158 3.71 9.63 -5.00
C LEU A 158 3.46 8.19 -5.46
N THR A 159 3.74 7.19 -4.62
CA THR A 159 3.37 5.78 -4.85
C THR A 159 2.20 5.36 -3.97
N SER A 160 2.24 5.70 -2.68
CA SER A 160 1.20 5.40 -1.71
C SER A 160 1.20 6.46 -0.60
N PRO A 161 0.11 7.25 -0.45
CA PRO A 161 0.00 8.20 0.66
C PRO A 161 0.14 7.55 2.04
N ALA A 162 -0.31 6.30 2.19
CA ALA A 162 -0.17 5.54 3.43
C ALA A 162 1.29 5.19 3.75
N ALA A 163 2.07 4.79 2.74
CA ALA A 163 3.51 4.63 2.89
C ALA A 163 4.22 5.97 3.18
N GLY A 164 3.73 7.07 2.59
CA GLY A 164 4.27 8.41 2.84
C GLY A 164 4.11 8.85 4.30
N LEU A 165 2.97 8.52 4.92
CA LEU A 165 2.75 8.75 6.36
C LEU A 165 3.71 7.92 7.22
N ALA A 166 3.98 6.67 6.85
CA ALA A 166 4.97 5.86 7.55
C ALA A 166 6.40 6.41 7.42
N TRP A 167 6.76 6.90 6.23
CA TRP A 167 8.03 7.61 6.01
C TRP A 167 8.12 8.88 6.86
N LEU A 168 7.04 9.66 6.96
CA LEU A 168 7.01 10.89 7.74
C LEU A 168 7.15 10.60 9.24
N ALA A 169 6.45 9.58 9.74
CA ALA A 169 6.56 9.14 11.12
C ALA A 169 7.99 8.68 11.45
N LEU A 170 8.60 7.88 10.59
CA LEU A 170 9.99 7.46 10.76
C LEU A 170 10.96 8.64 10.69
N SER A 171 10.72 9.59 9.79
CA SER A 171 11.49 10.84 9.70
C SER A 171 11.44 11.63 11.01
N TRP A 172 10.26 11.73 11.61
CA TRP A 172 10.07 12.37 12.91
C TRP A 172 10.83 11.63 14.03
N ASP A 173 10.73 10.30 14.09
CA ASP A 173 11.50 9.50 15.07
C ASP A 173 13.01 9.68 14.89
N LEU A 174 13.51 9.72 13.66
CA LEU A 174 14.93 9.96 13.38
C LEU A 174 15.36 11.38 13.77
N ALA A 175 14.55 12.39 13.46
CA ALA A 175 14.81 13.77 13.83
C ALA A 175 14.92 13.92 15.36
N ARG A 176 13.98 13.32 16.10
CA ARG A 176 13.93 13.37 17.56
C ARG A 176 15.01 12.51 18.22
N SER A 177 15.05 11.21 17.91
CA SER A 177 15.89 10.23 18.61
C SER A 177 17.36 10.34 18.28
N ARG A 178 17.71 10.87 17.10
CA ARG A 178 19.11 11.02 16.64
C ARG A 178 19.52 12.49 16.44
N LYS A 179 18.67 13.45 16.84
CA LYS A 179 18.90 14.90 16.70
C LYS A 179 19.23 15.31 15.25
N LEU A 180 18.59 14.68 14.26
CA LEU A 180 18.87 14.89 12.82
C LEU A 180 18.04 16.01 12.17
N TRP A 181 17.49 16.95 12.94
CA TRP A 181 16.61 18.01 12.46
C TRP A 181 17.13 18.79 11.26
N GLN A 182 18.42 19.15 11.28
CA GLN A 182 19.07 19.89 10.17
C GLN A 182 19.10 19.12 8.85
N ARG A 183 18.89 17.80 8.87
CA ARG A 183 18.88 16.91 7.70
C ARG A 183 17.45 16.55 7.31
N ILE A 184 16.62 16.23 8.31
CA ILE A 184 15.24 15.82 8.11
C ILE A 184 14.35 16.97 7.66
N GLY A 185 14.52 18.18 8.21
CA GLY A 185 13.72 19.36 7.80
C GLY A 185 13.79 19.63 6.30
N PRO A 186 14.99 19.79 5.72
CA PRO A 186 15.13 19.97 4.27
C PRO A 186 14.72 18.72 3.46
N ALA A 187 14.90 17.50 3.99
CA ALA A 187 14.42 16.29 3.32
C ALA A 187 12.88 16.27 3.21
N VAL A 188 12.16 16.68 4.25
CA VAL A 188 10.70 16.85 4.21
C VAL A 188 10.31 17.92 3.19
N ALA A 189 11.03 19.04 3.12
CA ALA A 189 10.78 20.07 2.11
C ALA A 189 10.93 19.52 0.67
N ILE A 190 11.95 18.70 0.41
CA ILE A 190 12.14 18.02 -0.89
C ILE A 190 10.96 17.08 -1.19
N ALA A 191 10.54 16.26 -0.21
CA ALA A 191 9.39 15.36 -0.39
C ALA A 191 8.10 16.15 -0.68
N LEU A 192 7.88 17.26 0.03
CA LEU A 192 6.74 18.15 -0.21
C LEU A 192 6.81 18.83 -1.58
N ALA A 193 7.99 19.16 -2.10
CA ALA A 193 8.14 19.70 -3.45
C ALA A 193 7.67 18.70 -4.52
N PHE A 194 7.95 17.40 -4.35
CA PHE A 194 7.47 16.35 -5.25
C PHE A 194 5.94 16.24 -5.20
N VAL A 195 5.36 16.24 -4.00
CA VAL A 195 3.90 16.21 -3.81
C VAL A 195 3.24 17.47 -4.37
N ALA A 196 3.85 18.63 -4.17
CA ALA A 196 3.37 19.91 -4.68
C ALA A 196 3.39 19.95 -6.20
N ALA A 197 4.48 19.52 -6.84
CA ALA A 197 4.56 19.47 -8.31
C ALA A 197 3.43 18.62 -8.92
N TRP A 198 3.17 17.44 -8.34
CA TRP A 198 2.05 16.61 -8.78
C TRP A 198 0.68 17.23 -8.50
N SER A 199 0.50 17.84 -7.34
CA SER A 199 -0.77 18.47 -6.95
C SER A 199 -1.08 19.71 -7.79
N ILE A 200 -0.05 20.49 -8.17
CA ILE A 200 -0.17 21.63 -9.09
C ILE A 200 -0.61 21.14 -10.46
N ARG A 201 0.02 20.06 -10.99
CA ARG A 201 -0.44 19.43 -12.24
C ARG A 201 -1.92 19.05 -12.14
N ASN A 202 -2.34 18.45 -11.04
CA ASN A 202 -3.74 18.06 -10.86
C ASN A 202 -4.67 19.28 -10.83
N ALA A 203 -4.27 20.36 -10.16
CA ALA A 203 -5.04 21.60 -10.14
C ALA A 203 -5.21 22.22 -11.53
N VAL A 204 -4.13 22.29 -12.32
CA VAL A 204 -4.14 22.86 -13.67
C VAL A 204 -4.96 21.99 -14.63
N VAL A 205 -4.77 20.66 -14.60
CA VAL A 205 -5.34 19.76 -15.60
C VAL A 205 -6.77 19.34 -15.27
N LEU A 206 -7.12 19.17 -13.99
CA LEU A 206 -8.47 18.75 -13.55
C LEU A 206 -9.34 19.94 -13.12
N GLY A 207 -8.79 21.16 -13.13
CA GLY A 207 -9.48 22.38 -12.70
C GLY A 207 -9.81 22.43 -11.20
N LYS A 208 -9.25 21.51 -10.39
CA LYS A 208 -9.46 21.42 -8.94
C LYS A 208 -8.20 20.95 -8.23
N PRO A 209 -7.86 21.52 -7.06
CA PRO A 209 -6.74 21.05 -6.28
C PRO A 209 -7.03 19.65 -5.76
N MET A 210 -6.38 18.65 -6.36
CA MET A 210 -6.38 17.28 -5.87
C MET A 210 -4.96 16.94 -5.44
N LEU A 211 -4.83 16.31 -4.28
CA LEU A 211 -3.55 15.83 -3.78
C LEU A 211 -3.08 14.64 -4.62
N ILE A 212 -2.31 13.74 -4.01
CA ILE A 212 -1.67 12.60 -4.69
C ILE A 212 -2.68 11.70 -5.39
N LYS A 213 -3.81 11.42 -4.73
CA LYS A 213 -4.88 10.53 -5.19
C LYS A 213 -6.23 11.21 -4.99
N SER A 214 -7.06 11.27 -6.04
CA SER A 214 -8.33 12.01 -6.04
C SER A 214 -9.48 11.27 -5.36
N ASN A 215 -9.40 9.95 -5.25
CA ASN A 215 -10.53 9.09 -4.90
C ASN A 215 -10.78 8.94 -3.38
N LEU A 216 -10.16 9.76 -2.52
CA LEU A 216 -10.27 9.64 -1.05
C LEU A 216 -11.72 9.63 -0.56
N PHE A 217 -12.52 10.61 -0.97
CA PHE A 217 -13.92 10.73 -0.53
C PHE A 217 -14.83 9.65 -1.13
N PHE A 218 -14.50 9.20 -2.35
CA PHE A 218 -15.14 8.04 -2.93
C PHE A 218 -14.88 6.81 -2.06
N ASP A 219 -13.62 6.52 -1.72
CA ASP A 219 -13.27 5.36 -0.88
C ASP A 219 -13.86 5.47 0.54
N LEU A 220 -13.90 6.67 1.12
CA LEU A 220 -14.53 6.92 2.43
C LEU A 220 -16.03 6.61 2.42
N TYR A 221 -16.76 7.11 1.42
CA TYR A 221 -18.19 6.85 1.28
C TYR A 221 -18.45 5.35 1.03
N GLN A 222 -17.68 4.78 0.11
CA GLN A 222 -17.79 3.39 -0.28
C GLN A 222 -17.54 2.44 0.90
N GLY A 223 -16.40 2.60 1.58
CA GLY A 223 -16.02 1.76 2.71
C GLY A 223 -16.90 1.96 3.95
N SER A 224 -17.52 3.12 4.13
CA SER A 224 -18.27 3.42 5.36
C SER A 224 -19.79 3.27 5.21
N PHE A 225 -20.37 3.71 4.09
CA PHE A 225 -21.82 3.81 3.95
C PHE A 225 -22.41 2.90 2.86
N ALA A 226 -21.64 2.56 1.82
CA ALA A 226 -22.13 1.65 0.77
C ALA A 226 -21.83 0.17 1.09
N CYS A 227 -20.75 -0.12 1.80
CA CYS A 227 -20.32 -1.48 2.10
C CYS A 227 -20.83 -1.96 3.46
N ALA A 228 -21.77 -2.91 3.51
CA ALA A 228 -22.31 -3.42 4.77
C ALA A 228 -21.25 -4.12 5.66
N SER A 229 -20.27 -4.80 5.04
CA SER A 229 -19.17 -5.46 5.75
C SER A 229 -18.12 -4.48 6.29
N GLY A 230 -18.06 -3.27 5.74
CA GLY A 230 -17.08 -2.24 6.09
C GLY A 230 -15.66 -2.47 5.54
N VAL A 231 -15.47 -3.56 4.79
CA VAL A 231 -14.19 -4.05 4.24
C VAL A 231 -14.40 -4.33 2.75
N TYR A 232 -13.43 -3.99 1.90
CA TYR A 232 -13.55 -4.26 0.47
C TYR A 232 -13.51 -5.77 0.18
N ASP A 233 -14.54 -6.25 -0.50
CA ASP A 233 -14.66 -7.60 -1.03
C ASP A 233 -15.00 -7.56 -2.54
N ALA A 234 -14.88 -8.71 -3.21
CA ALA A 234 -15.12 -8.81 -4.65
C ALA A 234 -16.54 -8.39 -5.06
N PRO A 235 -17.62 -8.78 -4.35
CA PRO A 235 -18.98 -8.29 -4.63
C PRO A 235 -19.06 -6.76 -4.56
N PHE A 236 -18.46 -6.14 -3.55
CA PHE A 236 -18.47 -4.69 -3.41
C PHE A 236 -17.69 -3.99 -4.52
N LEU A 237 -16.52 -4.53 -4.88
CA LEU A 237 -15.70 -3.98 -5.96
C LEU A 237 -16.36 -4.08 -7.33
N SER A 238 -17.38 -4.91 -7.54
CA SER A 238 -18.13 -4.94 -8.79
C SER A 238 -18.85 -3.62 -9.11
N HIS A 239 -19.15 -2.81 -8.07
CA HIS A 239 -19.72 -1.46 -8.22
C HIS A 239 -18.66 -0.37 -8.42
N HIS A 240 -17.38 -0.72 -8.48
CA HIS A 240 -16.30 0.22 -8.70
C HIS A 240 -16.32 0.77 -10.14
N PRO A 241 -15.97 2.05 -10.37
CA PRO A 241 -15.90 2.66 -11.70
C PRO A 241 -15.09 1.88 -12.74
N VAL A 242 -14.09 1.09 -12.33
CA VAL A 242 -13.37 0.15 -13.22
C VAL A 242 -14.31 -0.74 -14.01
N TRP A 243 -15.34 -1.29 -13.36
CA TRP A 243 -16.25 -2.25 -13.96
C TRP A 243 -17.47 -1.54 -14.55
N THR A 244 -18.07 -0.64 -13.80
CA THR A 244 -19.28 0.07 -14.25
C THR A 244 -18.98 0.97 -15.44
N SER A 245 -17.82 1.65 -15.45
CA SER A 245 -17.46 2.49 -16.58
C SER A 245 -17.05 1.68 -17.79
N ALA A 246 -16.44 0.50 -17.64
CA ALA A 246 -16.14 -0.33 -18.80
C ALA A 246 -17.42 -0.91 -19.45
N GLN A 247 -18.39 -1.32 -18.63
CA GLN A 247 -19.60 -2.02 -19.07
C GLN A 247 -20.76 -1.08 -19.45
N ASN A 248 -20.85 0.11 -18.83
CA ASN A 248 -21.97 1.02 -19.03
C ASN A 248 -21.49 2.40 -19.56
N PRO A 249 -21.81 2.74 -20.81
CA PRO A 249 -21.56 4.07 -21.38
C PRO A 249 -22.18 5.23 -20.59
N ASP A 250 -23.30 4.98 -19.89
CA ASP A 250 -24.01 5.95 -19.06
C ASP A 250 -23.55 5.96 -17.59
N SER A 251 -22.42 5.33 -17.26
CA SER A 251 -21.89 5.35 -15.91
C SER A 251 -21.68 6.78 -15.38
N GLU A 252 -21.94 6.98 -14.08
CA GLU A 252 -21.86 8.29 -13.41
C GLU A 252 -20.47 8.95 -13.60
N TYR A 253 -19.40 8.14 -13.61
CA TYR A 253 -18.04 8.62 -13.84
C TYR A 253 -17.84 9.16 -15.27
N ARG A 254 -18.32 8.45 -16.31
CA ARG A 254 -18.21 8.91 -17.71
C ARG A 254 -18.97 10.22 -17.94
N ARG A 255 -20.20 10.33 -17.42
CA ARG A 255 -21.05 11.52 -17.61
C ARG A 255 -20.50 12.76 -16.91
N LEU A 256 -19.96 12.60 -15.70
CA LEU A 256 -19.52 13.72 -14.87
C LEU A 256 -18.06 14.12 -15.10
N GLY A 257 -17.22 13.16 -15.52
CA GLY A 257 -15.76 13.29 -15.45
C GLY A 257 -15.25 13.25 -14.00
N GLU A 258 -13.95 13.00 -13.83
CA GLU A 258 -13.37 12.72 -12.52
C GLU A 258 -13.60 13.84 -11.49
N ALA A 259 -13.37 15.10 -11.87
CA ALA A 259 -13.42 16.22 -10.94
C ALA A 259 -14.81 16.49 -10.34
N ARG A 260 -15.87 16.27 -11.13
CA ARG A 260 -17.25 16.39 -10.63
C ARG A 260 -17.68 15.11 -9.91
N PHE A 261 -17.25 13.95 -10.38
CA PHE A 261 -17.51 12.67 -9.74
C PHE A 261 -16.97 12.63 -8.30
N VAL A 262 -15.70 13.00 -8.07
CA VAL A 262 -15.12 12.99 -6.72
C VAL A 262 -15.75 14.04 -5.80
N GLU A 263 -16.20 15.17 -6.35
CA GLU A 263 -16.94 16.20 -5.60
C GLU A 263 -18.30 15.70 -5.15
N LEU A 264 -19.04 15.03 -6.05
CA LEU A 264 -20.32 14.42 -5.73
C LEU A 264 -20.18 13.42 -4.57
N TYR A 265 -19.15 12.56 -4.61
CA TYR A 265 -18.88 11.61 -3.52
C TYR A 265 -18.42 12.29 -2.24
N LYS A 266 -17.69 13.42 -2.31
CA LYS A 266 -17.40 14.25 -1.14
C LYS A 266 -18.68 14.77 -0.49
N GLN A 267 -19.62 15.29 -1.29
CA GLN A 267 -20.90 15.77 -0.79
C GLN A 267 -21.73 14.63 -0.18
N ARG A 268 -21.85 13.48 -0.86
CA ARG A 268 -22.53 12.28 -0.35
C ARG A 268 -21.93 11.78 0.97
N PHE A 269 -20.59 11.75 1.06
CA PHE A 269 -19.89 11.38 2.29
C PHE A 269 -20.20 12.33 3.44
N LEU A 270 -20.07 13.65 3.22
CA LEU A 270 -20.31 14.63 4.27
C LEU A 270 -21.77 14.64 4.73
N ALA A 271 -22.73 14.45 3.81
CA ALA A 271 -24.14 14.32 4.15
C ALA A 271 -24.39 13.06 5.01
N ALA A 272 -23.92 11.91 4.56
CA ALA A 272 -24.09 10.64 5.29
C ALA A 272 -23.38 10.65 6.66
N LEU A 273 -22.22 11.30 6.77
CA LEU A 273 -21.48 11.45 8.02
C LEU A 273 -22.23 12.31 9.04
N ARG A 274 -22.90 13.39 8.59
CA ARG A 274 -23.72 14.23 9.47
C ARG A 274 -24.95 13.49 9.96
N GLU A 275 -25.56 12.68 9.11
CA GLU A 275 -26.77 11.92 9.44
C GLU A 275 -26.47 10.73 10.36
N ARG A 276 -25.38 9.99 10.11
CA ARG A 276 -25.06 8.70 10.75
C ARG A 276 -23.58 8.58 11.12
N PRO A 277 -23.05 9.40 12.04
CA PRO A 277 -21.65 9.34 12.45
C PRO A 277 -21.29 8.03 13.17
N ASP A 278 -22.26 7.41 13.85
CA ASP A 278 -22.09 6.12 14.54
C ASP A 278 -21.77 4.99 13.56
N VAL A 279 -22.35 5.02 12.35
CA VAL A 279 -22.07 4.04 11.30
C VAL A 279 -20.60 4.12 10.88
N MET A 280 -20.04 5.32 10.69
CA MET A 280 -18.61 5.46 10.37
C MET A 280 -17.72 4.82 11.45
N LEU A 281 -18.00 5.10 12.73
CA LEU A 281 -17.23 4.53 13.85
C LEU A 281 -17.31 3.00 13.89
N LYS A 282 -18.50 2.44 13.70
CA LYS A 282 -18.70 0.98 13.61
C LYS A 282 -17.87 0.35 12.49
N GLN A 283 -17.82 1.00 11.32
CA GLN A 283 -17.09 0.48 10.16
C GLN A 283 -15.57 0.60 10.34
N VAL A 284 -15.08 1.68 10.96
CA VAL A 284 -13.69 1.79 11.38
C VAL A 284 -13.32 0.65 12.36
N GLY A 285 -14.21 0.32 13.30
CA GLY A 285 -14.03 -0.83 14.20
C GLY A 285 -13.93 -2.16 13.45
N LYS A 286 -14.82 -2.41 12.48
CA LYS A 286 -14.74 -3.61 11.63
C LYS A 286 -13.44 -3.67 10.82
N ARG A 287 -12.99 -2.54 10.26
CA ARG A 287 -11.71 -2.45 9.53
C ARG A 287 -10.51 -2.68 10.43
N LEU A 288 -10.54 -2.16 11.67
CA LEU A 288 -9.49 -2.41 12.65
C LEU A 288 -9.39 -3.90 12.98
N LEU A 289 -10.53 -4.57 13.23
CA LEU A 289 -10.57 -6.02 13.43
C LEU A 289 -10.06 -6.77 12.19
N ALA A 290 -10.47 -6.35 11.00
CA ALA A 290 -10.02 -6.95 9.75
C ALA A 290 -8.53 -6.75 9.48
N ALA A 291 -7.95 -5.62 9.85
CA ALA A 291 -6.53 -5.32 9.66
C ALA A 291 -5.60 -6.01 10.66
N THR A 292 -6.16 -6.64 11.71
CA THR A 292 -5.38 -7.18 12.84
C THR A 292 -5.59 -8.68 13.05
N VAL A 293 -6.83 -9.11 13.33
CA VAL A 293 -7.12 -10.48 13.79
C VAL A 293 -8.11 -11.23 12.91
N TRP A 294 -9.02 -10.52 12.24
CA TRP A 294 -10.10 -11.13 11.48
C TRP A 294 -9.76 -11.22 9.99
N TYR A 295 -9.41 -12.42 9.52
CA TYR A 295 -9.22 -12.64 8.09
C TYR A 295 -10.56 -12.54 7.35
N HIS A 296 -10.80 -11.39 6.72
CA HIS A 296 -11.91 -11.20 5.79
C HIS A 296 -11.51 -11.71 4.40
N ARG A 297 -12.24 -12.68 3.86
CA ARG A 297 -12.00 -13.22 2.52
C ARG A 297 -12.29 -12.13 1.49
N TYR A 298 -11.38 -11.92 0.55
CA TYR A 298 -11.58 -10.96 -0.51
C TYR A 298 -12.58 -11.49 -1.54
N ASP A 299 -12.39 -12.74 -1.98
CA ASP A 299 -13.30 -13.40 -2.92
C ASP A 299 -13.61 -14.82 -2.41
N PRO A 300 -14.82 -15.05 -1.88
CA PRO A 300 -15.23 -16.37 -1.40
C PRO A 300 -15.19 -17.47 -2.47
N MET A 301 -15.35 -17.12 -3.75
CA MET A 301 -15.35 -18.08 -4.86
C MET A 301 -13.93 -18.48 -5.25
N LEU A 302 -12.97 -17.54 -5.24
CA LEU A 302 -11.56 -17.83 -5.51
C LEU A 302 -10.84 -18.47 -4.31
N GLU A 303 -11.23 -18.09 -3.09
CA GLU A 303 -10.54 -18.54 -1.87
C GLU A 303 -11.12 -19.82 -1.26
N GLY A 304 -12.29 -20.28 -1.71
CA GLY A 304 -12.95 -21.48 -1.21
C GLY A 304 -13.32 -21.42 0.29
N ARG A 305 -13.41 -22.60 0.94
CA ARG A 305 -13.61 -22.69 2.40
C ARG A 305 -12.37 -22.15 3.11
N ARG A 306 -12.57 -21.39 4.20
CA ARG A 306 -11.48 -20.83 5.02
C ARG A 306 -10.64 -21.98 5.60
N PRO A 307 -9.40 -22.22 5.13
CA PRO A 307 -8.57 -23.19 5.82
C PRO A 307 -8.15 -22.55 7.16
N PRO A 308 -8.31 -23.25 8.30
CA PRO A 308 -8.08 -22.66 9.64
C PRO A 308 -6.66 -22.10 9.77
N ILE A 309 -5.69 -22.71 9.09
CA ILE A 309 -4.30 -22.26 9.05
C ILE A 309 -4.13 -20.83 8.51
N ARG A 310 -4.92 -20.39 7.52
CA ARG A 310 -4.80 -19.03 6.97
C ARG A 310 -5.27 -17.99 7.98
N SER A 311 -6.35 -18.27 8.71
CA SER A 311 -6.85 -17.37 9.76
C SER A 311 -5.86 -17.26 10.92
N VAL A 312 -5.26 -18.37 11.35
CA VAL A 312 -4.22 -18.38 12.39
C VAL A 312 -2.98 -17.61 11.92
N ALA A 313 -2.48 -17.92 10.73
CA ALA A 313 -1.32 -17.24 10.16
C ALA A 313 -1.57 -15.73 9.99
N TYR A 314 -2.78 -15.32 9.61
CA TYR A 314 -3.15 -13.92 9.46
C TYR A 314 -3.16 -13.16 10.79
N ALA A 315 -3.67 -13.76 11.87
CA ALA A 315 -3.75 -13.12 13.19
C ALA A 315 -2.41 -13.15 13.95
N LEU A 316 -1.52 -14.10 13.62
CA LEU A 316 -0.26 -14.32 14.33
C LEU A 316 0.63 -13.07 14.44
N PRO A 317 0.87 -12.26 13.39
CA PRO A 317 1.69 -11.06 13.50
C PRO A 317 1.16 -10.04 14.51
N PHE A 318 -0.16 -9.83 14.55
CA PHE A 318 -0.77 -8.89 15.49
C PHE A 318 -0.77 -9.44 16.92
N ALA A 319 -1.04 -10.74 17.10
CA ALA A 319 -0.91 -11.38 18.41
C ALA A 319 0.54 -11.29 18.94
N SER A 320 1.52 -11.47 18.04
CA SER A 320 2.94 -11.35 18.35
C SER A 320 3.33 -9.91 18.72
N LEU A 321 2.85 -8.92 17.96
CA LEU A 321 3.03 -7.51 18.29
C LEU A 321 2.41 -7.17 19.65
N SER A 322 1.21 -7.67 19.93
CA SER A 322 0.52 -7.47 21.21
C SER A 322 1.34 -8.07 22.37
N PHE A 323 1.87 -9.28 22.20
CA PHE A 323 2.77 -9.90 23.16
C PHE A 323 4.03 -9.06 23.39
N LEU A 324 4.68 -8.58 22.33
CA LEU A 324 5.87 -7.73 22.44
C LEU A 324 5.59 -6.40 23.17
N ILE A 325 4.43 -5.79 22.94
CA ILE A 325 4.03 -4.53 23.59
C ILE A 325 3.65 -4.75 25.06
N LEU A 326 3.00 -5.87 25.40
CA LEU A 326 2.54 -6.16 26.75
C LEU A 326 3.66 -6.71 27.65
N PHE A 327 4.50 -7.59 27.13
CA PHE A 327 5.47 -8.36 27.92
C PHE A 327 6.94 -8.00 27.65
N ASP A 328 7.28 -7.46 26.47
CA ASP A 328 8.67 -7.10 26.11
C ASP A 328 8.82 -5.61 25.70
N ARG A 329 7.96 -4.74 26.24
CA ARG A 329 7.85 -3.32 25.82
C ARG A 329 9.19 -2.61 25.82
N ARG A 330 9.90 -2.65 26.95
CA ARG A 330 11.16 -1.92 27.14
C ARG A 330 12.19 -2.31 26.09
N ARG A 331 12.31 -3.61 25.79
CA ARG A 331 13.29 -4.11 24.82
C ARG A 331 12.85 -3.85 23.38
N THR A 332 11.56 -4.00 23.09
CA THR A 332 10.96 -3.68 21.79
C THR A 332 11.27 -2.24 21.38
N PHE A 333 11.09 -1.28 22.30
CA PHE A 333 11.36 0.13 22.01
C PHE A 333 12.84 0.55 22.18
N ALA A 334 13.66 -0.27 22.84
CA ALA A 334 15.11 -0.05 22.93
C ALA A 334 15.85 -0.47 21.63
N CYS A 335 15.41 -1.55 20.98
CA CYS A 335 15.98 -1.99 19.71
C CYS A 335 15.49 -1.07 18.55
N PRO A 336 16.37 -0.38 17.82
CA PRO A 336 15.96 0.52 16.74
C PRO A 336 15.18 -0.18 15.62
N VAL A 337 15.54 -1.42 15.30
CA VAL A 337 14.86 -2.21 14.25
C VAL A 337 13.41 -2.49 14.65
N ARG A 338 13.20 -3.02 15.87
CA ARG A 338 11.87 -3.33 16.41
C ARG A 338 11.02 -2.07 16.52
N ARG A 339 11.57 -0.99 17.09
CA ARG A 339 10.89 0.31 17.21
C ARG A 339 10.44 0.86 15.86
N SER A 340 11.33 0.92 14.87
CA SER A 340 11.00 1.41 13.53
C SER A 340 9.95 0.55 12.84
N ALA A 341 10.01 -0.77 13.00
CA ALA A 341 9.01 -1.69 12.46
C ALA A 341 7.61 -1.46 13.05
N VAL A 342 7.51 -1.29 14.38
CA VAL A 342 6.24 -0.95 15.06
C VAL A 342 5.68 0.38 14.55
N LEU A 343 6.54 1.40 14.41
CA LEU A 343 6.14 2.71 13.94
C LEU A 343 5.61 2.66 12.50
N VAL A 344 6.35 2.01 11.59
CA VAL A 344 5.97 1.86 10.18
C VAL A 344 4.67 1.06 10.06
N TYR A 345 4.55 -0.09 10.75
CA TYR A 345 3.33 -0.90 10.76
C TYR A 345 2.10 -0.07 11.18
N SER A 346 2.21 0.63 12.32
CA SER A 346 1.08 1.35 12.91
C SER A 346 0.65 2.51 12.02
N THR A 347 1.59 3.31 11.55
CA THR A 347 1.30 4.52 10.77
C THR A 347 0.89 4.23 9.32
N PHE A 348 1.42 3.15 8.73
CA PHE A 348 1.00 2.68 7.41
C PHE A 348 -0.45 2.17 7.40
N LEU A 349 -0.91 1.52 8.47
CA LEU A 349 -2.27 0.96 8.53
C LEU A 349 -3.35 1.99 8.85
N VAL A 350 -3.03 3.08 9.54
CA VAL A 350 -4.01 4.11 9.95
C VAL A 350 -4.92 4.56 8.80
N PRO A 351 -4.41 4.96 7.62
CA PRO A 351 -5.27 5.39 6.52
C PRO A 351 -6.23 4.30 6.03
N TYR A 352 -5.78 3.04 5.97
CA TYR A 352 -6.62 1.93 5.53
C TYR A 352 -7.69 1.55 6.54
N VAL A 353 -7.39 1.65 7.84
CA VAL A 353 -8.38 1.44 8.91
C VAL A 353 -9.44 2.56 8.89
N LEU A 354 -9.02 3.81 8.66
CA LEU A 354 -9.95 4.94 8.64
C LEU A 354 -10.81 4.97 7.37
N VAL A 355 -10.21 4.72 6.20
CA VAL A 355 -10.84 4.92 4.89
C VAL A 355 -11.46 3.61 4.37
N ALA A 356 -10.61 2.66 3.98
CA ALA A 356 -11.01 1.40 3.36
C ALA A 356 -9.89 0.36 3.51
N PHE A 357 -10.27 -0.86 3.85
CA PHE A 357 -9.33 -1.96 4.08
C PHE A 357 -9.71 -3.20 3.26
N TYR A 358 -8.70 -3.93 2.79
CA TYR A 358 -8.74 -5.35 2.49
C TYR A 358 -7.31 -5.91 2.52
N ILE A 359 -7.14 -7.23 2.52
CA ILE A 359 -5.84 -7.87 2.76
C ILE A 359 -4.71 -7.36 1.85
N ARG A 360 -4.99 -6.94 0.61
CA ARG A 360 -3.95 -6.37 -0.30
C ARG A 360 -3.18 -5.23 0.35
N TYR A 361 -3.84 -4.43 1.17
CA TYR A 361 -3.23 -3.29 1.84
C TYR A 361 -2.39 -3.70 3.03
N LEU A 362 -2.53 -4.90 3.58
CA LEU A 362 -1.68 -5.41 4.66
C LEU A 362 -0.38 -6.03 4.11
N LEU A 363 -0.43 -6.68 2.94
CA LEU A 363 0.68 -7.47 2.41
C LEU A 363 1.99 -6.70 2.14
N PRO A 364 2.01 -5.39 1.82
CA PRO A 364 3.27 -4.63 1.75
C PRO A 364 4.04 -4.58 3.07
N LEU A 365 3.41 -4.88 4.20
CA LEU A 365 4.07 -4.97 5.51
C LEU A 365 4.64 -6.36 5.81
N THR A 366 4.58 -7.32 4.87
CA THR A 366 5.05 -8.70 5.05
C THR A 366 6.38 -8.85 5.80
N PRO A 367 7.48 -8.15 5.44
CA PRO A 367 8.73 -8.28 6.21
C PRO A 367 8.56 -7.92 7.69
N ILE A 368 7.77 -6.89 8.00
CA ILE A 368 7.50 -6.46 9.38
C ILE A 368 6.61 -7.47 10.10
N LEU A 369 5.57 -7.98 9.43
CA LEU A 369 4.65 -8.96 10.00
C LEU A 369 5.36 -10.26 10.39
N VAL A 370 6.23 -10.76 9.52
CA VAL A 370 7.05 -11.94 9.79
C VAL A 370 8.04 -11.68 10.92
N LEU A 371 8.67 -10.51 10.95
CA LEU A 371 9.59 -10.13 12.02
C LEU A 371 8.90 -10.03 13.38
N PHE A 372 7.64 -9.57 13.45
CA PHE A 372 6.89 -9.61 14.72
C PHE A 372 6.71 -11.03 15.24
N ALA A 373 6.31 -11.97 14.37
CA ALA A 373 6.19 -13.38 14.74
C ALA A 373 7.53 -13.98 15.19
N PHE A 374 8.61 -13.66 14.48
CA PHE A 374 9.96 -14.08 14.86
C PHE A 374 10.39 -13.53 16.23
N TRP A 375 10.24 -12.22 16.46
CA TRP A 375 10.66 -11.59 17.72
C TRP A 375 9.84 -12.00 18.93
N ALA A 376 8.58 -12.39 18.75
CA ALA A 376 7.78 -12.92 19.86
C ALA A 376 8.22 -14.34 20.25
N ALA A 377 8.78 -15.11 19.31
CA ALA A 377 9.31 -16.45 19.55
C ALA A 377 10.76 -16.45 20.09
N ASP A 378 11.55 -15.44 19.73
CA ASP A 378 12.95 -15.24 20.14
C ASP A 378 13.11 -14.64 21.55
#